data_AF-A0AAD7D9P0-F1
#
_entry.id   AF-A0AAD7D9P0-F1
#
_cell.length_a   1.000
_cell.length_b   1.000
_cell.length_c   1.000
_cell.angle_alpha   90.00
_cell.angle_beta   90.00
_cell.angle_gamma   90.00
#
_symmetry.space_group_name_H-M   'P 1'
#
loop_
_entity.id
_entity.type
_entity.pdbx_description
1 polymer ?
#
loop_
_entity_poly.entity_id
_entity_poly.type
_entity_poly.pdbx_seq_one_letter_code
_entity_poly.pdbx_strand_id
1 'polypeptide(L)'
;MNTLANHGYIPRNGVASFEEITLGVMEAFNLGVTMAVGMVAQNMLTRGNMFADKISIGGVSTLVPPLPFQLDGPVTGGLAKHGRVEGDASMTRADAFIGDNVHFQDMLYDLDLLQLGKFGDNGPDGNNTVFNVATLIGMKQQNIAMDQAANPMFALPARRVNTAFAGAATILHIFANGTTKQATLPIIGSFFRNQTFPPNWFRSATPINSTVLVPTIAQLQAAIPIVPGHNDAGVYVADPAPPPPWNSSFACFAYYDQAANIPGTIVNTTGIFKKNVDLLTGILFNGVSANPGCARIDPFGPTGV
;
A
#
# COMPACT_ATOMS: atom_id res chain seq x y z
N MET A 1 9.36 3.61 0.52
CA MET A 1 9.42 4.95 1.15
C MET A 1 10.58 5.05 2.13
N ASN A 2 10.68 4.19 3.14
CA ASN A 2 11.75 4.28 4.15
C ASN A 2 13.17 4.23 3.53
N THR A 3 13.41 3.31 2.60
CA THR A 3 14.68 3.26 1.84
C THR A 3 14.96 4.55 1.06
N LEU A 4 13.93 5.19 0.49
CA LEU A 4 14.10 6.45 -0.25
C LEU A 4 14.54 7.57 0.69
N ALA A 5 13.92 7.70 1.86
CA ALA A 5 14.31 8.69 2.86
C ALA A 5 15.73 8.42 3.37
N ASN A 6 16.07 7.16 3.68
CA ASN A 6 17.40 6.78 4.17
C ASN A 6 18.52 7.04 3.15
N HIS A 7 18.19 7.11 1.86
CA HIS A 7 19.14 7.37 0.78
C HIS A 7 19.01 8.77 0.15
N GLY A 8 18.10 9.62 0.64
CA GLY A 8 17.95 11.01 0.18
C GLY A 8 17.24 11.18 -1.17
N TYR A 9 16.50 10.17 -1.63
CA TYR A 9 15.59 10.31 -2.78
C TYR A 9 14.33 11.12 -2.43
N ILE A 10 13.99 11.17 -1.14
CA ILE A 10 13.02 12.08 -0.54
C ILE A 10 13.66 12.69 0.73
N PRO A 11 13.11 13.77 1.31
CA PRO A 11 13.62 14.34 2.54
C PRO A 11 13.87 13.30 3.64
N ARG A 12 15.09 13.32 4.21
CA ARG A 12 15.56 12.34 5.21
C ARG A 12 14.75 12.35 6.51
N ASN A 13 14.03 13.43 6.77
CA ASN A 13 13.11 13.55 7.91
C ASN A 13 11.78 12.81 7.71
N GLY A 14 11.56 12.19 6.54
CA GLY A 14 10.36 11.41 6.24
C GLY A 14 9.10 12.24 6.00
N VAL A 15 9.22 13.56 5.79
CA VAL A 15 8.09 14.43 5.44
C VAL A 15 8.34 15.05 4.08
N ALA A 16 7.47 14.74 3.13
CA ALA A 16 7.67 15.05 1.71
C ALA A 16 6.39 15.58 1.05
N SER A 17 6.54 16.29 -0.05
CA SER A 17 5.45 16.73 -0.93
C SER A 17 5.02 15.64 -1.90
N PHE A 18 3.91 15.87 -2.61
CA PHE A 18 3.47 15.01 -3.70
C PHE A 18 4.57 14.82 -4.75
N GLU A 19 5.21 15.91 -5.16
CA GLU A 19 6.26 15.91 -6.18
C GLU A 19 7.52 15.17 -5.70
N GLU A 20 8.00 15.48 -4.48
CA GLU A 20 9.18 14.85 -3.89
C GLU A 20 9.03 13.32 -3.85
N ILE A 21 7.86 12.81 -3.43
CA ILE A 21 7.60 11.36 -3.41
C ILE A 21 7.54 10.80 -4.82
N THR A 22 6.81 11.46 -5.72
CA THR A 22 6.62 10.99 -7.10
C THR A 22 7.95 10.86 -7.82
N LEU A 23 8.78 11.90 -7.78
CA LEU A 23 10.13 11.86 -8.35
C LEU A 23 11.01 10.84 -7.64
N GLY A 24 10.96 10.78 -6.30
CA GLY A 24 11.75 9.82 -5.52
C GLY A 24 11.50 8.37 -5.91
N VAL A 25 10.24 7.95 -6.10
CA VAL A 25 9.92 6.58 -6.52
C VAL A 25 10.25 6.31 -7.99
N MET A 26 10.06 7.30 -8.85
CA MET A 26 10.43 7.21 -10.27
C MET A 26 11.96 7.07 -10.42
N GLU A 27 12.73 7.87 -9.71
CA GLU A 27 14.19 7.80 -9.77
C GLU A 27 14.75 6.53 -9.13
N ALA A 28 14.34 6.22 -7.90
CA ALA A 28 14.87 5.09 -7.15
C ALA A 28 14.53 3.72 -7.76
N PHE A 29 13.27 3.56 -8.20
CA PHE A 29 12.73 2.25 -8.57
C PHE A 29 12.24 2.16 -10.01
N ASN A 30 12.29 3.26 -10.77
CA ASN A 30 11.74 3.34 -12.12
C ASN A 30 10.24 3.00 -12.14
N LEU A 31 9.46 3.48 -11.16
CA LEU A 31 8.01 3.42 -11.29
C LEU A 31 7.55 4.30 -12.46
N GLY A 32 6.65 3.78 -13.29
CA GLY A 32 6.03 4.54 -14.36
C GLY A 32 5.18 5.67 -13.79
N VAL A 33 5.19 6.82 -14.48
CA VAL A 33 4.58 8.08 -14.00
C VAL A 33 3.13 7.89 -13.55
N THR A 34 2.28 7.21 -14.34
CA THR A 34 0.87 7.00 -14.01
C THR A 34 0.68 6.24 -12.70
N MET A 35 1.51 5.23 -12.44
CA MET A 35 1.44 4.45 -11.21
C MET A 35 1.98 5.25 -10.03
N ALA A 36 3.09 5.98 -10.22
CA ALA A 36 3.67 6.84 -9.19
C ALA A 36 2.67 7.92 -8.75
N VAL A 37 2.12 8.71 -9.69
CA VAL A 37 1.14 9.76 -9.37
C VAL A 37 -0.13 9.19 -8.73
N GLY A 38 -0.60 8.03 -9.19
CA GLY A 38 -1.79 7.38 -8.65
C GLY A 38 -1.63 6.98 -7.18
N MET A 39 -0.52 6.33 -6.83
CA MET A 39 -0.25 5.90 -5.46
C MET A 39 -0.03 7.10 -4.53
N VAL A 40 0.70 8.13 -4.99
CA VAL A 40 0.93 9.34 -4.17
C VAL A 40 -0.36 10.13 -4.01
N ALA A 41 -1.22 10.18 -5.02
CA ALA A 41 -2.51 10.86 -4.92
C ALA A 41 -3.43 10.18 -3.89
N GLN A 42 -3.51 8.84 -3.91
CA GLN A 42 -4.25 8.08 -2.90
C GLN A 42 -3.75 8.37 -1.49
N ASN A 43 -2.43 8.37 -1.28
CA ASN A 43 -1.82 8.66 0.02
C ASN A 43 -2.08 10.11 0.47
N MET A 44 -2.00 11.08 -0.44
CA MET A 44 -2.24 12.48 -0.11
C MET A 44 -3.71 12.73 0.26
N LEU A 45 -4.66 12.10 -0.44
CA LEU A 45 -6.10 12.20 -0.13
C LEU A 45 -6.48 11.58 1.22
N THR A 46 -5.79 10.52 1.62
CA THR A 46 -6.15 9.74 2.81
C THR A 46 -5.42 10.18 4.07
N ARG A 47 -4.14 10.54 3.96
CA ARG A 47 -3.23 10.78 5.11
C ARG A 47 -2.32 12.00 4.94
N GLY A 48 -2.39 12.70 3.80
CA GLY A 48 -1.57 13.88 3.55
C GLY A 48 -2.35 15.19 3.75
N ASN A 49 -1.60 16.28 3.94
CA ASN A 49 -2.15 17.62 3.92
C ASN A 49 -2.12 18.18 2.50
N MET A 50 -3.25 18.09 1.79
CA MET A 50 -3.40 18.56 0.41
C MET A 50 -3.30 20.09 0.26
N PHE A 51 -3.48 20.85 1.33
CA PHE A 51 -3.32 22.31 1.29
C PHE A 51 -1.85 22.72 1.41
N ALA A 52 -1.14 22.12 2.37
CA ALA A 52 0.28 22.36 2.59
C ALA A 52 1.20 21.56 1.64
N ASP A 53 0.63 20.61 0.89
CA ASP A 53 1.34 19.63 0.06
C ASP A 53 2.44 18.90 0.84
N LYS A 54 2.04 18.28 1.96
CA LYS A 54 2.96 17.54 2.85
C LYS A 54 2.31 16.27 3.38
N ILE A 55 3.09 15.19 3.42
CA ILE A 55 2.71 13.93 4.03
C ILE A 55 3.91 13.34 4.80
N SER A 56 3.63 12.77 5.97
CA SER A 56 4.60 11.98 6.73
C SER A 56 4.55 10.52 6.25
N ILE A 57 5.72 9.95 5.92
CA ILE A 57 5.82 8.53 5.52
C ILE A 57 5.72 7.58 6.71
N GLY A 58 5.73 8.12 7.93
CA GLY A 58 5.53 7.42 9.19
C GLY A 58 4.27 7.93 9.89
N GLY A 59 4.37 8.17 11.21
CA GLY A 59 3.27 8.66 12.05
C GLY A 59 3.12 10.19 12.06
N VAL A 60 2.48 10.68 13.13
CA VAL A 60 2.25 12.10 13.41
C VAL A 60 3.58 12.88 13.39
N SER A 61 3.58 14.04 12.72
CA SER A 61 4.74 14.93 12.65
C SER A 61 4.29 16.39 12.75
N THR A 62 5.00 17.19 13.54
CA THR A 62 4.76 18.64 13.66
C THR A 62 5.06 19.40 12.36
N LEU A 63 5.77 18.77 11.42
CA LEU A 63 6.07 19.33 10.09
C LEU A 63 4.90 19.19 9.12
N VAL A 64 3.88 18.39 9.46
CA VAL A 64 2.64 18.29 8.69
C VAL A 64 1.54 18.96 9.52
N PRO A 65 1.10 20.19 9.16
CA PRO A 65 0.07 20.86 9.91
C PRO A 65 -1.26 20.09 9.86
N PRO A 66 -2.12 20.21 10.87
CA PRO A 66 -3.47 19.65 10.82
C PRO A 66 -4.25 20.15 9.60
N LEU A 67 -5.12 19.29 9.09
CA LEU A 67 -6.05 19.65 8.03
C LEU A 67 -7.23 20.47 8.58
N PRO A 68 -7.74 21.48 7.84
CA PRO A 68 -9.02 22.11 8.14
C PRO A 68 -10.11 21.06 8.32
N PHE A 69 -11.13 21.30 9.15
CA PHE A 69 -12.24 20.35 9.40
C PHE A 69 -11.84 19.01 10.03
N GLN A 70 -10.62 18.88 10.56
CA GLN A 70 -10.13 17.65 11.21
C GLN A 70 -10.30 16.41 10.30
N LEU A 71 -10.03 16.56 9.00
CA LEU A 71 -10.22 15.50 7.99
C LEU A 71 -9.50 14.20 8.36
N ASP A 72 -8.35 14.32 9.02
CA ASP A 72 -7.55 13.19 9.52
C ASP A 72 -7.45 13.19 11.06
N GLY A 73 -8.37 13.88 11.74
CA GLY A 73 -8.35 14.09 13.19
C GLY A 73 -7.70 15.42 13.61
N PRO A 74 -7.46 15.60 14.92
CA PRO A 74 -6.85 16.82 15.47
C PRO A 74 -5.39 17.01 15.01
N VAL A 75 -4.74 15.93 14.59
CA VAL A 75 -3.40 15.91 13.98
C VAL A 75 -3.42 14.98 12.77
N THR A 76 -2.62 15.27 11.77
CA THR A 76 -2.39 14.40 10.61
C THR A 76 -1.57 13.19 11.03
N GLY A 77 -2.12 12.01 10.81
CA GLY A 77 -1.56 10.75 11.28
C GLY A 77 -0.42 10.18 10.43
N GLY A 78 -0.24 10.69 9.22
CA GLY A 78 0.72 10.14 8.27
C GLY A 78 0.33 8.73 7.80
N LEU A 79 1.23 8.10 7.03
CA LEU A 79 0.97 6.77 6.47
C LEU A 79 0.78 5.70 7.53
N ALA A 80 1.37 5.83 8.72
CA ALA A 80 1.29 4.85 9.81
C ALA A 80 -0.05 4.85 10.55
N LYS A 81 -0.91 5.86 10.35
CA LYS A 81 -2.23 5.87 10.99
C LYS A 81 -3.13 4.81 10.36
N HIS A 82 -3.48 3.83 11.19
CA HIS A 82 -4.26 2.66 10.83
C HIS A 82 -5.62 3.01 10.20
N GLY A 83 -6.05 2.20 9.23
CA GLY A 83 -7.43 2.19 8.73
C GLY A 83 -7.70 2.92 7.41
N ARG A 84 -6.71 3.55 6.74
CA ARG A 84 -6.88 4.10 5.38
C ARG A 84 -5.81 3.62 4.41
N VAL A 85 -4.55 3.88 4.71
CA VAL A 85 -3.40 3.37 3.95
C VAL A 85 -2.83 2.14 4.63
N GLU A 86 -2.30 2.32 5.85
CA GLU A 86 -1.92 1.23 6.74
C GLU A 86 -3.18 0.44 7.16
N GLY A 87 -3.02 -0.87 7.29
CA GLY A 87 -4.07 -1.80 7.64
C GLY A 87 -3.51 -3.21 7.87
N ASP A 88 -4.40 -4.10 8.26
CA ASP A 88 -4.06 -5.43 8.75
C ASP A 88 -3.51 -6.39 7.66
N ALA A 89 -3.00 -7.55 8.07
CA ALA A 89 -2.37 -8.54 7.19
C ALA A 89 -1.16 -8.00 6.42
N SER A 90 -0.34 -7.17 7.08
CA SER A 90 0.96 -6.74 6.55
C SER A 90 1.96 -7.91 6.51
N MET A 91 3.02 -7.82 5.69
CA MET A 91 4.01 -8.91 5.62
C MET A 91 4.96 -8.92 6.81
N THR A 92 5.47 -7.74 7.19
CA THR A 92 6.58 -7.63 8.17
C THR A 92 6.27 -6.67 9.32
N ARG A 93 5.03 -6.17 9.44
CA ARG A 93 4.51 -5.28 10.48
C ARG A 93 3.29 -5.94 11.09
N ALA A 94 3.12 -5.84 12.41
CA ALA A 94 1.95 -6.41 13.08
C ALA A 94 0.70 -5.56 12.82
N ASP A 95 -0.47 -6.14 12.97
CA ASP A 95 -1.73 -5.40 12.98
C ASP A 95 -1.77 -4.41 14.15
N ALA A 96 -2.34 -3.23 13.93
CA ALA A 96 -2.33 -2.13 14.89
C ALA A 96 -3.05 -2.48 16.22
N PHE A 97 -4.02 -3.40 16.18
CA PHE A 97 -4.76 -3.81 17.38
C PHE A 97 -3.94 -4.74 18.29
N ILE A 98 -3.12 -5.63 17.70
CA ILE A 98 -2.38 -6.66 18.44
C ILE A 98 -0.88 -6.35 18.56
N GLY A 99 -0.39 -5.26 17.96
CA GLY A 99 1.03 -4.93 18.03
C GLY A 99 1.43 -3.64 17.34
N ASP A 100 2.69 -3.62 16.90
CA ASP A 100 3.33 -2.47 16.26
C ASP A 100 3.21 -2.55 14.73
N ASN A 101 2.38 -1.67 14.18
CA ASN A 101 2.10 -1.55 12.75
C ASN A 101 3.12 -0.70 11.96
N VAL A 102 4.17 -0.19 12.62
CA VAL A 102 5.15 0.71 12.03
C VAL A 102 6.48 0.00 11.83
N HIS A 103 7.01 -0.63 12.88
CA HIS A 103 8.37 -1.16 12.89
C HIS A 103 8.42 -2.59 12.34
N PHE A 104 9.57 -2.92 11.76
CA PHE A 104 9.84 -4.26 11.26
C PHE A 104 9.80 -5.29 12.41
N GLN A 105 9.12 -6.41 12.17
CA GLN A 105 8.97 -7.50 13.13
C GLN A 105 9.78 -8.71 12.68
N ASP A 106 10.81 -9.08 13.45
CA ASP A 106 11.66 -10.24 13.14
C ASP A 106 10.84 -11.53 13.03
N MET A 107 9.89 -11.74 13.96
CA MET A 107 9.07 -12.95 13.98
C MET A 107 8.21 -13.10 12.71
N LEU A 108 7.59 -12.02 12.23
CA LEU A 108 6.81 -12.06 10.99
C LEU A 108 7.69 -12.33 9.78
N TYR A 109 8.89 -11.73 9.74
CA TYR A 109 9.84 -11.99 8.67
C TYR A 109 10.37 -13.43 8.70
N ASP A 110 10.67 -13.99 9.87
CA ASP A 110 11.08 -15.39 10.01
C ASP A 110 9.98 -16.35 9.50
N LEU A 111 8.71 -16.02 9.79
CA LEU A 111 7.56 -16.75 9.26
C LEU A 111 7.44 -16.64 7.73
N ASP A 112 7.74 -15.47 7.14
CA ASP A 112 7.83 -15.31 5.68
C ASP A 112 8.98 -16.17 5.10
N LEU A 113 10.12 -16.26 5.81
CA LEU A 113 11.26 -17.10 5.41
C LEU A 113 10.93 -18.59 5.44
N LEU A 114 10.03 -19.05 6.33
CA LEU A 114 9.53 -20.43 6.29
C LEU A 114 8.75 -20.71 5.01
N GLN A 115 8.01 -19.73 4.48
CA GLN A 115 7.29 -19.86 3.21
C GLN A 115 8.27 -19.87 2.03
N LEU A 116 9.31 -19.01 2.09
CA LEU A 116 10.41 -19.05 1.13
C LEU A 116 11.11 -20.41 1.12
N GLY A 117 11.42 -20.99 2.29
CA GLY A 117 12.06 -22.29 2.40
C GLY A 117 11.23 -23.46 1.83
N LYS A 118 9.90 -23.30 1.75
CA LYS A 118 8.98 -24.31 1.18
C LYS A 118 8.76 -24.16 -0.32
N PHE A 119 8.69 -22.92 -0.81
CA PHE A 119 8.18 -22.62 -2.15
C PHE A 119 9.14 -21.81 -3.02
N GLY A 120 10.23 -21.30 -2.45
CA GLY A 120 11.21 -20.49 -3.15
C GLY A 120 12.00 -21.29 -4.19
N ASP A 121 12.49 -20.58 -5.20
CA ASP A 121 13.35 -21.18 -6.21
C ASP A 121 14.81 -21.21 -5.72
N ASN A 122 15.61 -22.10 -6.30
CA ASN A 122 17.05 -22.10 -6.11
C ASN A 122 17.67 -20.86 -6.77
N GLY A 123 18.67 -20.29 -6.12
CA GLY A 123 19.32 -19.08 -6.57
C GLY A 123 20.83 -19.10 -6.38
N PRO A 124 21.50 -17.98 -6.72
CA PRO A 124 22.94 -17.84 -6.50
C PRO A 124 23.34 -17.96 -5.01
N ASP A 125 22.41 -17.71 -4.10
CA ASP A 125 22.61 -17.77 -2.65
C ASP A 125 22.29 -19.16 -2.04
N GLY A 126 21.92 -20.15 -2.87
CA GLY A 126 21.62 -21.52 -2.45
C GLY A 126 20.19 -21.96 -2.74
N ASN A 127 19.78 -23.08 -2.15
CA ASN A 127 18.45 -23.65 -2.36
C ASN A 127 17.35 -22.82 -1.70
N ASN A 128 16.22 -22.65 -2.39
CA ASN A 128 15.04 -21.93 -1.90
C ASN A 128 15.37 -20.51 -1.38
N THR A 129 16.17 -19.75 -2.15
CA THR A 129 16.63 -18.40 -1.78
C THR A 129 16.04 -17.29 -2.65
N VAL A 130 15.25 -17.65 -3.67
CA VAL A 130 14.63 -16.69 -4.59
C VAL A 130 13.12 -16.70 -4.40
N PHE A 131 12.56 -15.53 -4.11
CA PHE A 131 11.12 -15.34 -3.97
C PHE A 131 10.45 -15.48 -5.34
N ASN A 132 9.31 -16.17 -5.35
CA ASN A 132 8.46 -16.35 -6.51
C ASN A 132 6.98 -16.20 -6.11
N VAL A 133 6.05 -16.39 -7.05
CA VAL A 133 4.62 -16.22 -6.77
C VAL A 133 4.11 -17.21 -5.73
N ALA A 134 4.55 -18.48 -5.77
CA ALA A 134 4.13 -19.49 -4.80
C ALA A 134 4.55 -19.11 -3.37
N THR A 135 5.75 -18.54 -3.22
CA THR A 135 6.23 -17.98 -1.95
C THR A 135 5.30 -16.88 -1.44
N LEU A 136 4.94 -15.91 -2.29
CA LEU A 136 4.04 -14.82 -1.92
C LEU A 136 2.62 -15.30 -1.55
N ILE A 137 2.11 -16.34 -2.22
CA ILE A 137 0.83 -16.96 -1.88
C ILE A 137 0.89 -17.53 -0.45
N GLY A 138 1.93 -18.32 -0.15
CA GLY A 138 2.13 -18.91 1.18
C GLY A 138 2.25 -17.84 2.27
N MET A 139 3.03 -16.78 2.03
CA MET A 139 3.17 -15.64 2.95
C MET A 139 1.81 -14.97 3.23
N LYS A 140 1.07 -14.62 2.18
CA LYS A 140 -0.22 -13.92 2.34
C LYS A 140 -1.28 -14.79 3.01
N GLN A 141 -1.37 -16.07 2.67
CA GLN A 141 -2.28 -17.01 3.31
C GLN A 141 -1.99 -17.13 4.81
N GLN A 142 -0.71 -17.30 5.16
CA GLN A 142 -0.28 -17.41 6.54
C GLN A 142 -0.60 -16.14 7.33
N ASN A 143 -0.21 -14.97 6.81
CA ASN A 143 -0.36 -13.70 7.54
C ASN A 143 -1.83 -13.36 7.74
N ILE A 144 -2.67 -13.50 6.70
CA ILE A 144 -4.12 -13.31 6.83
C ILE A 144 -4.72 -14.26 7.86
N ALA A 145 -4.37 -15.56 7.82
CA ALA A 145 -4.94 -16.54 8.75
C ALA A 145 -4.53 -16.28 10.20
N MET A 146 -3.27 -15.91 10.44
CA MET A 146 -2.78 -15.61 11.79
C MET A 146 -3.41 -14.34 12.34
N ASP A 147 -3.41 -13.26 11.55
CA ASP A 147 -3.94 -11.97 11.97
C ASP A 147 -5.45 -12.06 12.20
N GLN A 148 -6.19 -12.69 11.28
CA GLN A 148 -7.64 -12.91 11.47
C GLN A 148 -7.96 -13.75 12.71
N ALA A 149 -7.10 -14.72 13.08
CA ALA A 149 -7.32 -15.53 14.27
C ALA A 149 -6.96 -14.79 15.57
N ALA A 150 -5.95 -13.91 15.55
CA ALA A 150 -5.42 -13.25 16.74
C ALA A 150 -6.05 -11.86 17.00
N ASN A 151 -6.49 -11.16 15.95
CA ASN A 151 -6.98 -9.80 16.01
C ASN A 151 -8.52 -9.77 16.00
N PRO A 152 -9.20 -9.53 17.14
CA PRO A 152 -10.67 -9.45 17.18
C PRO A 152 -11.25 -8.25 16.41
N MET A 153 -10.40 -7.31 15.98
CA MET A 153 -10.74 -6.14 15.15
C MET A 153 -10.11 -6.23 13.75
N PHE A 154 -9.67 -7.42 13.32
CA PHE A 154 -9.07 -7.64 12.00
C PHE A 154 -9.93 -7.06 10.89
N ALA A 155 -9.35 -6.28 9.98
CA ALA A 155 -10.07 -5.69 8.86
C ALA A 155 -9.32 -5.84 7.54
N LEU A 156 -9.97 -6.50 6.58
CA LEU A 156 -9.49 -6.67 5.22
C LEU A 156 -10.54 -6.20 4.19
N PRO A 157 -10.95 -4.91 4.21
CA PRO A 157 -11.91 -4.36 3.25
C PRO A 157 -11.33 -4.35 1.83
N ALA A 158 -12.17 -4.12 0.82
CA ALA A 158 -11.79 -4.27 -0.60
C ALA A 158 -10.55 -3.44 -0.99
N ARG A 159 -10.41 -2.20 -0.48
CA ARG A 159 -9.21 -1.38 -0.71
C ARG A 159 -7.96 -2.04 -0.10
N ARG A 160 -8.09 -2.65 1.08
CA ARG A 160 -6.97 -3.26 1.80
C ARG A 160 -6.57 -4.59 1.18
N VAL A 161 -7.52 -5.39 0.71
CA VAL A 161 -7.21 -6.57 -0.13
C VAL A 161 -6.38 -6.12 -1.34
N ASN A 162 -6.77 -5.04 -2.02
CA ASN A 162 -5.98 -4.55 -3.15
C ASN A 162 -4.57 -4.09 -2.72
N THR A 163 -4.44 -3.24 -1.69
CA THR A 163 -3.15 -2.68 -1.30
C THR A 163 -2.22 -3.68 -0.60
N ALA A 164 -2.75 -4.62 0.18
CA ALA A 164 -1.96 -5.66 0.84
C ALA A 164 -1.36 -6.65 -0.17
N PHE A 165 -2.08 -6.92 -1.26
CA PHE A 165 -1.62 -7.78 -2.35
C PHE A 165 -0.68 -7.06 -3.30
N ALA A 166 -0.96 -5.79 -3.60
CA ALA A 166 -0.02 -4.91 -4.31
C ALA A 166 1.31 -4.81 -3.55
N GLY A 167 1.25 -4.66 -2.21
CA GLY A 167 2.41 -4.68 -1.33
C GLY A 167 3.25 -5.95 -1.49
N ALA A 168 2.63 -7.13 -1.53
CA ALA A 168 3.34 -8.39 -1.79
C ALA A 168 3.95 -8.44 -3.19
N ALA A 169 3.21 -8.03 -4.23
CA ALA A 169 3.71 -8.01 -5.61
C ALA A 169 4.96 -7.12 -5.80
N THR A 170 5.16 -6.10 -4.94
CA THR A 170 6.36 -5.25 -5.00
C THR A 170 7.67 -6.03 -4.77
N ILE A 171 7.62 -7.17 -4.05
CA ILE A 171 8.79 -8.04 -3.81
C ILE A 171 9.37 -8.52 -5.13
N LEU A 172 8.52 -8.98 -6.05
CA LEU A 172 8.96 -9.58 -7.33
C LEU A 172 9.25 -8.55 -8.41
N HIS A 173 8.62 -7.36 -8.33
CA HIS A 173 8.67 -6.40 -9.43
C HIS A 173 9.51 -5.16 -9.11
N ILE A 174 9.40 -4.63 -7.90
CA ILE A 174 10.09 -3.40 -7.48
C ILE A 174 11.43 -3.72 -6.81
N PHE A 175 11.44 -4.70 -5.90
CA PHE A 175 12.65 -5.04 -5.15
C PHE A 175 13.56 -6.04 -5.86
N ALA A 176 13.05 -6.84 -6.81
CA ALA A 176 13.90 -7.67 -7.65
C ALA A 176 15.01 -6.86 -8.33
N ASN A 177 16.20 -7.44 -8.45
CA ASN A 177 17.30 -6.78 -9.14
C ASN A 177 16.94 -6.59 -10.63
N GLY A 178 17.06 -5.35 -11.11
CA GLY A 178 16.73 -4.98 -12.48
C GLY A 178 17.54 -5.70 -13.56
N THR A 179 18.72 -6.22 -13.22
CA THR A 179 19.61 -6.97 -14.12
C THR A 179 19.30 -8.46 -14.11
N THR A 180 19.30 -9.09 -12.93
CA THR A 180 19.10 -10.56 -12.82
C THR A 180 17.62 -10.95 -12.86
N LYS A 181 16.71 -9.99 -12.65
CA LYS A 181 15.26 -10.18 -12.50
C LYS A 181 14.88 -11.08 -11.32
N GLN A 182 15.77 -11.21 -10.33
CA GLN A 182 15.55 -12.06 -9.16
C GLN A 182 15.34 -11.22 -7.90
N ALA A 183 14.34 -11.61 -7.11
CA ALA A 183 14.13 -11.18 -5.74
C ALA A 183 14.79 -12.20 -4.79
N THR A 184 16.09 -12.04 -4.54
CA THR A 184 16.83 -12.98 -3.67
C THR A 184 16.67 -12.62 -2.20
N LEU A 185 16.87 -13.60 -1.31
CA LEU A 185 16.83 -13.41 0.14
C LEU A 185 17.69 -12.23 0.63
N PRO A 186 18.97 -12.08 0.23
CA PRO A 186 19.76 -10.90 0.61
C PRO A 186 19.16 -9.57 0.15
N ILE A 187 18.58 -9.52 -1.06
CA ILE A 187 17.95 -8.31 -1.59
C ILE A 187 16.72 -7.93 -0.75
N ILE A 188 15.84 -8.90 -0.52
CA ILE A 188 14.59 -8.67 0.23
C ILE A 188 14.90 -8.30 1.68
N GLY A 189 15.87 -8.96 2.31
CA GLY A 189 16.35 -8.61 3.65
C GLY A 189 16.88 -7.18 3.72
N SER A 190 17.65 -6.73 2.71
CA SER A 190 18.16 -5.35 2.65
C SER A 190 17.02 -4.32 2.63
N PHE A 191 15.95 -4.55 1.87
CA PHE A 191 14.84 -3.60 1.80
C PHE A 191 13.96 -3.62 3.06
N PHE A 192 13.57 -4.80 3.57
CA PHE A 192 12.63 -4.87 4.70
C PHE A 192 13.28 -4.61 6.06
N ARG A 193 14.44 -5.23 6.33
CA ARG A 193 15.12 -5.15 7.63
C ARG A 193 16.00 -3.92 7.70
N ASN A 194 16.83 -3.71 6.69
CA ASN A 194 17.85 -2.65 6.73
C ASN A 194 17.35 -1.33 6.14
N GLN A 195 16.31 -1.39 5.29
CA GLN A 195 15.80 -0.24 4.55
C GLN A 195 16.90 0.42 3.72
N THR A 196 17.72 -0.41 3.07
CA THR A 196 18.87 0.00 2.24
C THR A 196 18.78 -0.60 0.84
N PHE A 197 19.38 0.07 -0.15
CA PHE A 197 19.65 -0.56 -1.43
C PHE A 197 20.77 -1.60 -1.27
N PRO A 198 20.58 -2.84 -1.72
CA PRO A 198 21.62 -3.86 -1.63
C PRO A 198 22.83 -3.53 -2.53
N PRO A 199 24.05 -3.98 -2.17
CA PRO A 199 25.20 -3.89 -3.07
C PRO A 199 24.92 -4.53 -4.42
N ASN A 200 25.37 -3.90 -5.52
CA ASN A 200 25.15 -4.37 -6.90
C ASN A 200 23.67 -4.58 -7.27
N TRP A 201 22.75 -3.94 -6.55
CA TRP A 201 21.35 -3.85 -6.94
C TRP A 201 21.15 -2.69 -7.93
N PHE A 202 20.41 -2.97 -8.98
CA PHE A 202 20.04 -1.99 -10.00
C PHE A 202 18.52 -1.91 -10.07
N ARG A 203 17.96 -0.70 -10.21
CA ARG A 203 16.55 -0.52 -10.51
C ARG A 203 16.21 -1.14 -11.88
N SER A 204 14.93 -1.44 -12.11
CA SER A 204 14.48 -1.92 -13.42
C SER A 204 14.88 -0.93 -14.52
N ALA A 205 15.39 -1.43 -15.66
CA ALA A 205 15.68 -0.61 -16.84
C ALA A 205 14.41 -0.15 -17.58
N THR A 206 13.28 -0.85 -17.36
CA THR A 206 11.98 -0.52 -17.94
C THR A 206 11.04 0.01 -16.86
N PRO A 207 10.26 1.08 -17.13
CA PRO A 207 9.31 1.59 -16.16
C PRO A 207 8.33 0.52 -15.67
N ILE A 208 8.26 0.33 -14.36
CA ILE A 208 7.31 -0.59 -13.72
C ILE A 208 5.96 0.10 -13.65
N ASN A 209 4.95 -0.46 -14.29
CA ASN A 209 3.61 0.13 -14.38
C ASN A 209 2.54 -0.92 -13.97
N SER A 210 1.27 -0.54 -14.07
CA SER A 210 0.15 -1.41 -13.71
C SER A 210 0.10 -2.70 -14.53
N THR A 211 0.58 -2.73 -15.77
CA THR A 211 0.56 -3.97 -16.59
C THR A 211 1.55 -5.02 -16.09
N VAL A 212 2.53 -4.62 -15.26
CA VAL A 212 3.49 -5.52 -14.61
C VAL A 212 2.95 -6.02 -13.26
N LEU A 213 2.41 -5.13 -12.43
CA LEU A 213 1.95 -5.49 -11.07
C LEU A 213 0.59 -6.20 -11.06
N VAL A 214 -0.38 -5.72 -11.84
CA VAL A 214 -1.77 -6.21 -11.78
C VAL A 214 -1.90 -7.70 -12.07
N PRO A 215 -1.18 -8.30 -13.05
CA PRO A 215 -1.25 -9.75 -13.26
C PRO A 215 -0.84 -10.57 -12.04
N THR A 216 0.23 -10.17 -11.34
CA THR A 216 0.66 -10.85 -10.11
C THR A 216 -0.36 -10.65 -8.99
N ILE A 217 -0.89 -9.43 -8.81
CA ILE A 217 -1.95 -9.17 -7.82
C ILE A 217 -3.16 -10.08 -8.08
N ALA A 218 -3.62 -10.18 -9.33
CA ALA A 218 -4.73 -11.02 -9.72
C ALA A 218 -4.45 -12.52 -9.48
N GLN A 219 -3.22 -12.97 -9.76
CA GLN A 219 -2.82 -14.36 -9.48
C GLN A 219 -2.84 -14.67 -7.99
N LEU A 220 -2.34 -13.76 -7.15
CA LEU A 220 -2.39 -13.90 -5.70
C LEU A 220 -3.85 -13.91 -5.19
N GLN A 221 -4.69 -13.00 -5.68
CA GLN A 221 -6.11 -12.92 -5.29
C GLN A 221 -6.92 -14.13 -5.76
N ALA A 222 -6.59 -14.72 -6.92
CA ALA A 222 -7.24 -15.93 -7.40
C ALA A 222 -6.84 -17.18 -6.60
N ALA A 223 -5.61 -17.22 -6.09
CA ALA A 223 -5.10 -18.36 -5.31
C ALA A 223 -5.51 -18.33 -3.83
N ILE A 224 -5.93 -17.18 -3.32
CA ILE A 224 -6.29 -16.99 -1.91
C ILE A 224 -7.78 -16.64 -1.83
N PRO A 225 -8.65 -17.52 -1.31
CA PRO A 225 -10.06 -17.25 -1.20
C PRO A 225 -10.28 -16.11 -0.19
N ILE A 226 -10.53 -14.90 -0.68
CA ILE A 226 -10.72 -13.71 0.16
C ILE A 226 -12.06 -13.10 -0.14
N VAL A 227 -12.85 -12.95 0.91
CA VAL A 227 -14.06 -12.13 0.92
C VAL A 227 -13.71 -10.87 1.70
N PRO A 228 -13.79 -9.66 1.11
CA PRO A 228 -13.63 -8.42 1.86
C PRO A 228 -14.50 -8.41 3.12
N GLY A 229 -13.95 -7.98 4.25
CA GLY A 229 -14.63 -8.12 5.52
C GLY A 229 -13.79 -7.69 6.71
N HIS A 230 -14.34 -7.92 7.89
CA HIS A 230 -13.71 -7.62 9.16
C HIS A 230 -14.18 -8.59 10.25
N ASN A 231 -13.40 -8.74 11.30
CA ASN A 231 -13.85 -9.39 12.52
C ASN A 231 -14.75 -8.44 13.31
N ASP A 232 -15.95 -8.92 13.64
CA ASP A 232 -16.83 -8.35 14.66
C ASP A 232 -16.74 -9.24 15.90
N ALA A 233 -16.09 -8.74 16.95
CA ALA A 233 -15.80 -9.49 18.18
C ALA A 233 -15.15 -10.86 17.94
N GLY A 234 -14.21 -10.94 16.98
CA GLY A 234 -13.50 -12.18 16.61
C GLY A 234 -14.25 -13.11 15.65
N VAL A 235 -15.44 -12.74 15.17
CA VAL A 235 -16.16 -13.46 14.13
C VAL A 235 -16.02 -12.71 12.81
N TYR A 236 -15.50 -13.36 11.77
CA TYR A 236 -15.33 -12.71 10.47
C TYR A 236 -16.67 -12.50 9.77
N VAL A 237 -16.98 -11.25 9.45
CA VAL A 237 -18.17 -10.79 8.76
C VAL A 237 -17.75 -10.19 7.42
N ALA A 238 -18.44 -10.61 6.35
CA ALA A 238 -18.20 -10.06 5.03
C ALA A 238 -18.73 -8.63 4.92
N ASP A 239 -17.96 -7.75 4.31
CA ASP A 239 -18.39 -6.39 3.98
C ASP A 239 -19.46 -6.44 2.88
N PRO A 240 -20.47 -5.56 2.93
CA PRO A 240 -21.48 -5.49 1.89
C PRO A 240 -20.85 -5.10 0.55
N ALA A 241 -21.30 -5.73 -0.53
CA ALA A 241 -20.96 -5.31 -1.88
C ALA A 241 -21.41 -3.85 -2.13
N PRO A 242 -20.67 -3.07 -2.92
CA PRO A 242 -21.03 -1.69 -3.21
C PRO A 242 -22.28 -1.65 -4.10
N PRO A 243 -22.99 -0.51 -4.16
CA PRO A 243 -24.10 -0.36 -5.10
C PRO A 243 -23.62 -0.35 -6.56
N PRO A 244 -24.48 -0.70 -7.53
CA PRO A 244 -24.20 -0.44 -8.93
C PRO A 244 -23.91 1.05 -9.19
N PRO A 245 -22.98 1.39 -10.10
CA PRO A 245 -22.26 0.47 -10.98
C PRO A 245 -20.91 -0.04 -10.41
N TRP A 246 -20.55 0.30 -9.16
CA TRP A 246 -19.25 -0.04 -8.57
C TRP A 246 -19.09 -1.52 -8.18
N ASN A 247 -20.14 -2.33 -8.31
CA ASN A 247 -20.08 -3.79 -8.12
C ASN A 247 -19.71 -4.56 -9.40
N SER A 248 -19.36 -3.88 -10.50
CA SER A 248 -19.06 -4.53 -11.79
C SER A 248 -17.74 -5.31 -11.79
N SER A 249 -16.80 -4.97 -10.92
CA SER A 249 -15.51 -5.64 -10.78
C SER A 249 -14.90 -5.39 -9.40
N PHE A 250 -13.93 -6.22 -9.03
CA PHE A 250 -13.19 -6.02 -7.79
C PHE A 250 -12.44 -4.68 -7.74
N ALA A 251 -11.89 -4.22 -8.88
CA ALA A 251 -11.24 -2.92 -8.97
C ALA A 251 -12.22 -1.77 -8.69
N CYS A 252 -13.46 -1.87 -9.19
CA CYS A 252 -14.50 -0.88 -8.91
C CYS A 252 -14.94 -0.89 -7.44
N PHE A 253 -14.99 -2.08 -6.83
CA PHE A 253 -15.26 -2.21 -5.40
C PHE A 253 -14.14 -1.57 -4.56
N ALA A 254 -12.88 -1.89 -4.83
CA ALA A 254 -11.76 -1.28 -4.13
C ALA A 254 -11.72 0.25 -4.29
N TYR A 255 -12.10 0.78 -5.45
CA TYR A 255 -12.23 2.22 -5.68
C TYR A 255 -13.39 2.85 -4.89
N TYR A 256 -14.55 2.20 -4.86
CA TYR A 256 -15.69 2.65 -4.05
C TYR A 256 -15.34 2.69 -2.56
N ASP A 257 -14.73 1.62 -2.05
CA ASP A 257 -14.27 1.53 -0.66
C ASP A 257 -13.18 2.58 -0.37
N GLN A 258 -12.30 2.87 -1.35
CA GLN A 258 -11.33 3.96 -1.22
C GLN A 258 -12.01 5.33 -1.09
N ALA A 259 -13.07 5.61 -1.85
CA ALA A 259 -13.84 6.84 -1.74
C ALA A 259 -14.64 6.94 -0.43
N ALA A 260 -15.12 5.80 0.08
CA ALA A 260 -15.77 5.67 1.40
C ALA A 260 -14.80 5.94 2.57
N ASN A 261 -13.50 5.84 2.33
CA ASN A 261 -12.44 6.06 3.33
C ASN A 261 -11.69 7.38 3.14
N ILE A 262 -12.08 8.20 2.16
CA ILE A 262 -11.60 9.58 2.02
C ILE A 262 -12.71 10.51 2.56
N PRO A 263 -12.41 11.46 3.46
CA PRO A 263 -13.43 12.31 4.06
C PRO A 263 -14.26 13.07 3.01
N GLY A 264 -15.58 12.93 3.03
CA GLY A 264 -16.45 13.55 2.03
C GLY A 264 -16.49 15.07 2.11
N THR A 265 -16.21 15.65 3.27
CA THR A 265 -16.18 17.11 3.47
C THR A 265 -15.10 17.81 2.64
N ILE A 266 -14.10 17.08 2.09
CA ILE A 266 -13.05 17.70 1.26
C ILE A 266 -13.59 18.28 -0.04
N VAL A 267 -14.76 17.82 -0.51
CA VAL A 267 -15.40 18.33 -1.73
C VAL A 267 -15.89 19.77 -1.56
N ASN A 268 -16.11 20.20 -0.32
CA ASN A 268 -16.59 21.56 0.03
C ASN A 268 -15.45 22.57 0.24
N THR A 269 -14.19 22.15 0.04
CA THR A 269 -13.04 23.05 0.16
C THR A 269 -13.05 24.12 -0.93
N THR A 270 -12.27 25.19 -0.76
CA THR A 270 -12.21 26.31 -1.70
C THR A 270 -10.76 26.68 -2.05
N GLY A 271 -10.58 27.58 -3.02
CA GLY A 271 -9.26 28.11 -3.39
C GLY A 271 -8.27 27.03 -3.87
N ILE A 272 -7.02 27.12 -3.40
CA ILE A 272 -5.98 26.16 -3.76
C ILE A 272 -6.26 24.75 -3.20
N PHE A 273 -6.90 24.64 -2.03
CA PHE A 273 -7.26 23.35 -1.46
C PHE A 273 -8.20 22.59 -2.41
N LYS A 274 -9.26 23.26 -2.90
CA LYS A 274 -10.19 22.64 -3.87
C LYS A 274 -9.49 22.19 -5.15
N LYS A 275 -8.61 23.03 -5.70
CA LYS A 275 -7.84 22.67 -6.90
C LYS A 275 -7.00 21.41 -6.70
N ASN A 276 -6.35 21.28 -5.55
CA ASN A 276 -5.55 20.10 -5.22
C ASN A 276 -6.45 18.87 -5.01
N VAL A 277 -7.58 19.00 -4.31
CA VAL A 277 -8.56 17.91 -4.15
C VAL A 277 -9.09 17.43 -5.51
N ASP A 278 -9.45 18.35 -6.40
CA ASP A 278 -9.98 18.01 -7.74
C ASP A 278 -8.95 17.31 -8.61
N LEU A 279 -7.70 17.77 -8.55
CA LEU A 279 -6.58 17.12 -9.23
C LEU A 279 -6.38 15.69 -8.72
N LEU A 280 -6.26 15.52 -7.41
CA LEU A 280 -5.95 14.23 -6.79
C LEU A 280 -7.09 13.22 -6.96
N THR A 281 -8.35 13.65 -6.81
CA THR A 281 -9.52 12.79 -7.06
C THR A 281 -9.65 12.41 -8.54
N GLY A 282 -9.30 13.33 -9.46
CA GLY A 282 -9.20 13.03 -10.89
C GLY A 282 -8.13 11.99 -11.21
N ILE A 283 -6.94 12.11 -10.62
CA ILE A 283 -5.85 11.12 -10.75
C ILE A 283 -6.30 9.76 -10.23
N LEU A 284 -6.95 9.72 -9.06
CA LEU A 284 -7.45 8.47 -8.47
C LEU A 284 -8.47 7.78 -9.39
N PHE A 285 -9.43 8.53 -9.94
CA PHE A 285 -10.41 8.00 -10.88
C PHE A 285 -9.75 7.49 -12.17
N ASN A 286 -8.78 8.22 -12.72
CA ASN A 286 -8.05 7.80 -13.93
C ASN A 286 -7.34 6.45 -13.76
N GLY A 287 -6.97 6.08 -12.53
CA GLY A 287 -6.39 4.76 -12.23
C GLY A 287 -7.36 3.59 -12.45
N VAL A 288 -8.67 3.84 -12.44
CA VAL A 288 -9.71 2.80 -12.58
C VAL A 288 -10.65 3.02 -13.76
N SER A 289 -10.57 4.15 -14.46
CA SER A 289 -11.51 4.54 -15.51
C SER A 289 -11.55 3.60 -16.71
N ALA A 290 -10.52 2.78 -16.92
CA ALA A 290 -10.48 1.74 -17.94
C ALA A 290 -11.32 0.50 -17.59
N ASN A 291 -11.73 0.33 -16.33
CA ASN A 291 -12.56 -0.80 -15.91
C ASN A 291 -14.03 -0.54 -16.28
N PRO A 292 -14.68 -1.43 -17.04
CA PRO A 292 -16.09 -1.28 -17.38
C PRO A 292 -16.98 -1.13 -16.13
N GLY A 293 -17.84 -0.11 -16.12
CA GLY A 293 -18.77 0.15 -15.02
C GLY A 293 -18.20 0.91 -13.82
N CYS A 294 -16.89 1.19 -13.77
CA CYS A 294 -16.33 2.10 -12.76
C CYS A 294 -16.72 3.55 -13.08
N ALA A 295 -17.80 4.05 -12.49
CA ALA A 295 -18.17 5.47 -12.57
C ALA A 295 -17.34 6.31 -11.61
N ARG A 296 -17.05 7.57 -11.97
CA ARG A 296 -16.40 8.53 -11.06
C ARG A 296 -17.30 8.73 -9.83
N ILE A 297 -16.69 8.68 -8.65
CA ILE A 297 -17.35 8.97 -7.38
C ILE A 297 -16.53 10.00 -6.62
N ASP A 298 -17.24 10.97 -6.03
CA ASP A 298 -16.64 11.90 -5.10
C ASP A 298 -16.47 11.23 -3.74
N PRO A 299 -15.42 11.56 -2.97
CA PRO A 299 -15.26 11.08 -1.61
C PRO A 299 -16.50 11.30 -0.74
N PHE A 300 -16.82 10.34 0.11
CA PHE A 300 -18.00 10.37 0.97
C PHE A 300 -17.77 9.78 2.37
N GLY A 301 -16.51 9.56 2.74
CA GLY A 301 -16.14 8.97 4.01
C GLY A 301 -16.25 9.91 5.21
N PRO A 302 -16.09 9.38 6.44
CA PRO A 302 -16.10 10.18 7.65
C PRO A 302 -14.81 11.00 7.84
N THR A 303 -14.92 12.09 8.59
CA THR A 303 -13.77 12.86 9.09
C THR A 303 -13.21 12.24 10.36
N GLY A 304 -11.99 12.62 10.77
CA GLY A 304 -11.44 12.26 12.09
C GLY A 304 -10.82 10.87 12.23
N VAL A 305 -11.20 9.93 11.36
CA VAL A 305 -10.78 8.52 11.38
C VAL A 305 -9.35 8.25 10.95
#